data_AF-A0A3A9JE86-F1
#
_entry.id   AF-A0A3A9JE86-F1
#
_cell.length_a   1.000
_cell.length_b   1.000
_cell.length_c   1.000
_cell.angle_alpha   90.00
_cell.angle_beta   90.00
_cell.angle_gamma   90.00
#
_symmetry.space_group_name_H-M   'P 1'
#
loop_
_entity.id
_entity.type
_entity.pdbx_description
1 polymer ?
#
loop_
_entity_poly.entity_id
_entity_poly.type
_entity_poly.pdbx_seq_one_letter_code
_entity_poly.pdbx_strand_id
1 'polypeptide(L)'
;GALADALDLYQAAALLRPRDPALLRQIGHAALLLDRPAEAEAALARAVALAPGDEDLWQAWLSLFPRAAEPPPAAGVVLDLTDLATWVRKGRRAPSGMQRVQLEIASAALAGPHPPVLCAMPAAGGGWRRWPAALFHRIDHLMRLSADAVDPPWRDAAALLADVLEEAPLSFAPGAVLCSLGGSWAQPDHLACLRRARAATGLRHVPLLHDCAPLVVPEHCSTGVVQGYARWFSNLALHADGVLATSHATREDFARLHAALLPDLPPPPQLVLRLDATPRPPPPEAPPPLLPR
;
A
#
# COMPACT_ATOMS: atom_id res chain seq x y z
N GLY A 1 -38.79 5.84 2.36
CA GLY A 1 -39.39 4.54 1.97
C GLY A 1 -38.58 3.48 2.66
N ALA A 2 -39.18 2.39 3.13
CA ALA A 2 -38.63 1.57 4.23
C ALA A 2 -37.12 1.22 4.13
N LEU A 3 -36.61 0.98 2.92
CA LEU A 3 -35.20 0.68 2.67
C LEU A 3 -34.26 1.91 2.82
N ALA A 4 -34.67 3.09 2.37
CA ALA A 4 -33.93 4.33 2.59
C ALA A 4 -33.90 4.69 4.08
N ASP A 5 -35.03 4.52 4.76
CA ASP A 5 -35.15 4.78 6.20
C ASP A 5 -34.25 3.80 7.01
N ALA A 6 -34.14 2.54 6.56
CA ALA A 6 -33.22 1.56 7.12
C ALA A 6 -31.73 1.94 6.90
N LEU A 7 -31.38 2.42 5.71
CA LEU A 7 -30.02 2.90 5.42
C LEU A 7 -29.63 4.05 6.35
N ASP A 8 -30.52 5.03 6.55
CA ASP A 8 -30.29 6.16 7.46
C ASP A 8 -30.07 5.69 8.90
N LEU A 9 -30.85 4.70 9.37
CA LEU A 9 -30.66 4.09 10.69
C LEU A 9 -29.32 3.36 10.82
N TYR A 10 -28.90 2.62 9.79
CA TYR A 10 -27.60 1.95 9.80
C TYR A 10 -26.45 2.95 9.79
N GLN A 11 -26.56 4.03 9.02
CA GLN A 11 -25.56 5.11 9.00
C GLN A 11 -25.46 5.80 10.36
N ALA A 12 -26.60 6.12 11.00
CA ALA A 12 -26.62 6.66 12.34
C ALA A 12 -25.98 5.71 13.37
N ALA A 13 -26.27 4.40 13.29
CA ALA A 13 -25.64 3.40 14.15
C ALA A 13 -24.13 3.29 13.91
N ALA A 14 -23.66 3.40 12.66
CA ALA A 14 -22.25 3.37 12.31
C ALA A 14 -21.47 4.59 12.82
N LEU A 15 -22.13 5.75 13.02
CA LEU A 15 -21.51 6.88 13.71
C LEU A 15 -21.23 6.57 15.18
N LEU A 16 -22.11 5.80 15.84
CA LEU A 16 -21.94 5.38 17.24
C LEU A 16 -20.96 4.20 17.39
N ARG A 17 -20.88 3.33 16.37
CA ARG A 17 -20.02 2.15 16.35
C ARG A 17 -19.23 2.08 15.02
N PRO A 18 -18.24 2.98 14.82
CA PRO A 18 -17.55 3.15 13.53
C PRO A 18 -16.63 1.98 13.16
N ARG A 19 -16.37 1.07 14.10
CA ARG A 19 -15.52 -0.11 13.92
C ARG A 19 -16.31 -1.43 13.88
N ASP A 20 -17.63 -1.36 13.71
CA ASP A 20 -18.49 -2.54 13.59
C ASP A 20 -18.64 -2.95 12.11
N PRO A 21 -17.96 -4.01 11.65
CA PRO A 21 -18.03 -4.44 10.25
C PRO A 21 -19.43 -4.93 9.85
N ALA A 22 -20.25 -5.41 10.79
CA ALA A 22 -21.59 -5.88 10.49
C ALA A 22 -22.51 -4.71 10.09
N LEU A 23 -22.37 -3.55 10.73
CA LEU A 23 -23.12 -2.33 10.35
C LEU A 23 -22.72 -1.86 8.95
N LEU A 24 -21.42 -1.87 8.64
CA LEU A 24 -20.93 -1.48 7.31
C LEU A 24 -21.41 -2.45 6.22
N ARG A 25 -21.52 -3.75 6.53
CA ARG A 25 -22.14 -4.73 5.63
C ARG A 25 -23.60 -4.39 5.33
N GLN A 26 -24.38 -4.04 6.35
CA GLN A 26 -25.79 -3.68 6.15
C GLN A 26 -25.94 -2.39 5.34
N ILE A 27 -25.10 -1.39 5.58
CA ILE A 27 -25.03 -0.17 4.75
C ILE A 27 -24.74 -0.55 3.29
N GLY A 28 -23.75 -1.41 3.06
CA GLY A 28 -23.39 -1.87 1.72
C GLY A 28 -24.55 -2.55 0.99
N HIS A 29 -25.21 -3.51 1.64
CA HIS A 29 -26.37 -4.20 1.06
C HIS A 29 -27.57 -3.27 0.81
N ALA A 30 -27.88 -2.39 1.76
CA ALA A 30 -28.97 -1.43 1.59
C ALA A 30 -28.69 -0.45 0.44
N ALA A 31 -27.44 0.01 0.29
CA ALA A 31 -27.03 0.85 -0.82
C ALA A 31 -27.17 0.14 -2.18
N LEU A 32 -26.84 -1.15 -2.28
CA LEU A 32 -27.07 -1.93 -3.51
C LEU A 32 -28.54 -2.01 -3.89
N LEU A 33 -29.41 -2.30 -2.92
CA LEU A 33 -30.86 -2.38 -3.15
C LEU A 33 -31.46 -1.03 -3.55
N LEU A 34 -30.79 0.08 -3.25
CA LEU A 34 -31.15 1.45 -3.65
C LEU A 34 -30.44 1.91 -4.95
N ASP A 35 -29.77 1.01 -5.68
CA ASP A 35 -29.00 1.33 -6.89
C ASP A 35 -27.89 2.37 -6.67
N ARG A 36 -27.21 2.28 -5.52
CA ARG A 36 -26.07 3.14 -5.12
C ARG A 36 -24.77 2.33 -5.04
N PRO A 37 -24.25 1.79 -6.15
CA PRO A 37 -23.13 0.84 -6.15
C PRO A 37 -21.82 1.42 -5.62
N ALA A 38 -21.54 2.71 -5.87
CA ALA A 38 -20.32 3.35 -5.38
C ALA A 38 -20.28 3.47 -3.85
N GLU A 39 -21.42 3.76 -3.24
CA GLU A 39 -21.53 3.79 -1.78
C GLU A 39 -21.49 2.39 -1.18
N ALA A 40 -22.10 1.42 -1.87
CA ALA A 40 -22.04 0.02 -1.46
C ALA A 40 -20.61 -0.51 -1.44
N GLU A 41 -19.84 -0.26 -2.51
CA GLU A 41 -18.43 -0.65 -2.60
C GLU A 41 -17.62 0.01 -1.48
N ALA A 42 -17.78 1.32 -1.27
CA ALA A 42 -17.06 2.04 -0.22
C ALA A 42 -17.38 1.50 1.19
N ALA A 43 -18.64 1.15 1.47
CA ALA A 43 -19.04 0.56 2.74
C ALA A 43 -18.46 -0.85 2.94
N LEU A 44 -18.55 -1.71 1.92
CA LEU A 44 -18.00 -3.07 1.97
C LEU A 44 -16.47 -3.09 2.04
N ALA A 45 -15.80 -2.19 1.31
CA ALA A 45 -14.35 -2.04 1.38
C ALA A 45 -13.88 -1.68 2.80
N ARG A 46 -14.62 -0.80 3.48
CA ARG A 46 -14.38 -0.48 4.91
C ARG A 46 -14.68 -1.66 5.83
N ALA A 47 -15.71 -2.46 5.53
CA ALA A 47 -16.02 -3.67 6.30
C ALA A 47 -14.87 -4.69 6.20
N VAL A 48 -14.35 -4.94 4.99
CA VAL A 48 -13.18 -5.79 4.73
C VAL A 48 -11.94 -5.25 5.45
N ALA A 49 -11.73 -3.93 5.48
CA ALA A 49 -10.60 -3.34 6.19
C ALA A 49 -10.64 -3.63 7.71
N LEU A 50 -11.84 -3.73 8.31
CA LEU A 50 -12.01 -4.04 9.74
C LEU A 50 -11.96 -5.55 10.03
N ALA A 51 -12.41 -6.38 9.10
CA ALA A 51 -12.45 -7.83 9.24
C ALA A 51 -11.91 -8.53 7.97
N PRO A 52 -10.61 -8.42 7.67
CA PRO A 52 -10.03 -8.90 6.41
C PRO A 52 -10.02 -10.43 6.26
N GLY A 53 -10.24 -11.16 7.36
CA GLY A 53 -10.39 -12.62 7.36
C GLY A 53 -11.81 -13.11 7.13
N ASP A 54 -12.81 -12.23 7.15
CA ASP A 54 -14.21 -12.59 6.93
C ASP A 54 -14.45 -12.84 5.43
N GLU A 55 -14.72 -14.10 5.08
CA GLU A 55 -14.90 -14.52 3.70
C GLU A 55 -16.19 -13.97 3.09
N ASP A 56 -17.26 -13.83 3.87
CA ASP A 56 -18.53 -13.30 3.36
C ASP A 56 -18.37 -11.82 2.98
N LEU A 57 -17.66 -11.04 3.79
CA LEU A 57 -17.34 -9.64 3.48
C LEU A 57 -16.42 -9.53 2.25
N TRP A 58 -15.43 -10.42 2.17
CA TRP A 58 -14.52 -10.47 1.02
C TRP A 58 -15.28 -10.76 -0.27
N GLN A 59 -16.10 -11.80 -0.30
CA GLN A 59 -16.91 -12.16 -1.48
C GLN A 59 -17.95 -11.09 -1.83
N ALA A 60 -18.58 -10.46 -0.83
CA ALA A 60 -19.50 -9.36 -1.06
C ALA A 60 -18.81 -8.17 -1.73
N TRP A 61 -17.62 -7.77 -1.25
CA TRP A 61 -16.83 -6.72 -1.88
C TRP A 61 -16.39 -7.09 -3.31
N LEU A 62 -15.90 -8.32 -3.51
CA LEU A 62 -15.50 -8.83 -4.83
C LEU A 62 -16.64 -8.80 -5.85
N SER A 63 -17.87 -9.09 -5.43
CA SER A 63 -19.03 -9.06 -6.33
C SER A 63 -19.30 -7.67 -6.95
N LEU A 64 -18.76 -6.61 -6.33
CA LEU A 64 -18.83 -5.24 -6.81
C LEU A 64 -17.55 -4.75 -7.47
N PHE A 65 -16.45 -5.51 -7.37
CA PHE A 65 -15.15 -5.10 -7.87
C PHE A 65 -14.83 -5.81 -9.20
N PRO A 66 -14.41 -5.09 -10.26
CA PRO A 66 -14.21 -3.65 -10.35
C PRO A 66 -15.48 -2.93 -10.84
N ARG A 67 -16.11 -2.07 -10.01
CA ARG A 67 -17.22 -1.21 -10.45
C ARG A 67 -17.58 -0.13 -9.43
N ALA A 68 -17.02 1.07 -9.59
CA ALA A 68 -17.56 2.30 -8.98
C ALA A 68 -16.89 3.56 -9.57
N ALA A 69 -17.25 3.92 -10.81
CA ALA A 69 -16.77 5.14 -11.50
C ALA A 69 -15.23 5.24 -11.65
N GLU A 70 -14.77 6.16 -12.49
CA GLU A 70 -13.36 6.49 -12.55
C GLU A 70 -12.97 7.17 -11.23
N PRO A 71 -12.02 6.63 -10.44
CA PRO A 71 -11.69 7.20 -9.16
C PRO A 71 -11.05 8.58 -9.34
N PRO A 72 -11.29 9.53 -8.42
CA PRO A 72 -10.69 10.85 -8.54
C PRO A 72 -9.15 10.76 -8.49
N PRO A 73 -8.45 11.74 -9.09
CA PRO A 73 -6.99 11.80 -9.04
C PRO A 73 -6.47 11.70 -7.60
N ALA A 74 -5.37 10.98 -7.40
CA ALA A 74 -4.80 10.77 -6.08
C ALA A 74 -4.22 12.07 -5.52
N ALA A 75 -4.80 12.55 -4.42
CA ALA A 75 -4.39 13.76 -3.71
C ALA A 75 -3.70 13.42 -2.38
N GLY A 76 -3.03 14.42 -1.79
CA GLY A 76 -2.35 14.26 -0.51
C GLY A 76 -1.18 13.28 -0.59
N VAL A 77 -1.06 12.40 0.39
CA VAL A 77 -0.02 11.35 0.42
C VAL A 77 -0.52 10.13 -0.35
N VAL A 78 0.32 9.66 -1.27
CA VAL A 78 0.13 8.42 -2.02
C VAL A 78 1.26 7.46 -1.64
N LEU A 79 0.92 6.29 -1.11
CA LEU A 79 1.90 5.28 -0.73
C LEU A 79 2.15 4.34 -1.91
N ASP A 80 3.39 4.34 -2.38
CA ASP A 80 3.84 3.45 -3.43
C ASP A 80 4.41 2.15 -2.82
N LEU A 81 3.67 1.07 -3.07
CA LEU A 81 3.88 -0.29 -2.63
C LEU A 81 4.35 -1.20 -3.78
N THR A 82 4.99 -0.63 -4.81
CA THR A 82 5.50 -1.39 -5.99
C THR A 82 6.38 -2.58 -5.59
N ASP A 83 7.23 -2.40 -4.59
CA ASP A 83 8.10 -3.47 -4.08
C ASP A 83 7.28 -4.60 -3.44
N LEU A 84 6.29 -4.28 -2.59
CA LEU A 84 5.38 -5.26 -2.03
C LEU A 84 4.57 -5.98 -3.13
N ALA A 85 4.03 -5.26 -4.11
CA ALA A 85 3.32 -5.88 -5.23
C ALA A 85 4.21 -6.84 -6.03
N THR A 86 5.48 -6.45 -6.25
CA THR A 86 6.48 -7.29 -6.91
C THR A 86 6.80 -8.54 -6.07
N TRP A 87 6.85 -8.41 -4.75
CA TRP A 87 7.04 -9.53 -3.83
C TRP A 87 5.90 -10.55 -3.96
N VAL A 88 4.65 -10.09 -3.88
CA VAL A 88 3.44 -10.92 -4.00
C VAL A 88 3.41 -11.63 -5.36
N ARG A 89 3.62 -10.91 -6.47
CA ARG A 89 3.62 -11.48 -7.82
C ARG A 89 4.73 -12.50 -8.08
N LYS A 90 5.83 -12.46 -7.33
CA LYS A 90 6.87 -13.50 -7.35
C LYS A 90 6.47 -14.76 -6.57
N GLY A 91 5.22 -14.87 -6.14
CA GLY A 91 4.69 -15.99 -5.37
C GLY A 91 5.15 -16.01 -3.92
N ARG A 92 5.69 -14.90 -3.39
CA ARG A 92 6.25 -14.85 -2.03
C ARG A 92 5.19 -14.36 -1.06
N ARG A 93 4.73 -15.26 -0.18
CA ARG A 93 3.78 -14.93 0.89
C ARG A 93 4.46 -14.40 2.15
N ALA A 94 5.53 -15.05 2.61
CA ALA A 94 6.26 -14.60 3.80
C ALA A 94 6.99 -13.27 3.51
N PRO A 95 6.72 -12.17 4.24
CA PRO A 95 7.39 -10.88 4.00
C PRO A 95 8.84 -10.90 4.51
N SER A 96 9.75 -10.23 3.80
CA SER A 96 11.07 -9.90 4.36
C SER A 96 10.99 -8.71 5.33
N GLY A 97 12.14 -8.25 5.83
CA GLY A 97 12.21 -7.01 6.64
C GLY A 97 11.57 -5.81 5.94
N MET A 98 11.94 -5.55 4.68
CA MET A 98 11.43 -4.41 3.91
C MET A 98 9.92 -4.48 3.66
N GLN A 99 9.36 -5.65 3.38
CA GLN A 99 7.91 -5.79 3.21
C GLN A 99 7.16 -5.63 4.53
N ARG A 100 7.72 -6.10 5.66
CA ARG A 100 7.11 -5.85 6.99
C ARG A 100 7.00 -4.35 7.27
N VAL A 101 8.05 -3.58 6.99
CA VAL A 101 8.01 -2.11 7.17
C VAL A 101 6.92 -1.47 6.30
N GLN A 102 6.81 -1.88 5.03
CA GLN A 102 5.75 -1.39 4.13
C GLN A 102 4.34 -1.70 4.65
N LEU A 103 4.10 -2.95 5.06
CA LEU A 103 2.81 -3.39 5.60
C LEU A 103 2.45 -2.59 6.86
N GLU A 104 3.40 -2.39 7.77
CA GLU A 104 3.17 -1.66 9.03
C GLU A 104 2.88 -0.18 8.79
N ILE A 105 3.66 0.51 7.96
CA ILE A 105 3.44 1.93 7.62
C ILE A 105 2.08 2.11 6.93
N ALA A 106 1.78 1.30 5.92
CA ALA A 106 0.53 1.41 5.17
C ALA A 106 -0.69 1.10 6.05
N SER A 107 -0.62 0.02 6.86
CA SER A 107 -1.68 -0.35 7.81
C SER A 107 -1.95 0.78 8.82
N ALA A 108 -0.91 1.36 9.42
CA ALA A 108 -1.05 2.47 10.36
C ALA A 108 -1.58 3.74 9.70
N ALA A 109 -1.11 4.08 8.49
CA ALA A 109 -1.54 5.26 7.75
C ALA A 109 -3.02 5.18 7.33
N LEU A 110 -3.48 4.00 6.89
CA LEU A 110 -4.90 3.76 6.54
C LEU A 110 -5.84 3.87 7.75
N ALA A 111 -5.35 3.57 8.96
CA ALA A 111 -6.11 3.73 10.19
C ALA A 111 -6.14 5.19 10.70
N GLY A 112 -5.34 6.08 10.11
CA GLY A 112 -5.25 7.47 10.48
C GLY A 112 -6.44 8.33 10.01
N PRO A 113 -6.51 9.60 10.45
CA PRO A 113 -7.61 10.51 10.10
C PRO A 113 -7.65 10.91 8.61
N HIS A 114 -6.51 10.78 7.92
CA HIS A 114 -6.36 11.11 6.51
C HIS A 114 -5.72 9.91 5.78
N PRO A 115 -6.50 8.85 5.50
CA PRO A 115 -5.96 7.64 4.89
C PRO A 115 -5.37 7.95 3.51
N PRO A 116 -4.15 7.46 3.20
CA PRO A 116 -3.51 7.72 1.92
C PRO A 116 -4.15 6.90 0.79
N VAL A 117 -3.92 7.33 -0.45
CA VAL A 117 -4.14 6.45 -1.61
C VAL A 117 -2.98 5.46 -1.69
N LEU A 118 -3.27 4.17 -1.88
CA LEU A 118 -2.24 3.16 -2.13
C LEU A 118 -2.10 2.96 -3.63
N CYS A 119 -0.87 2.72 -4.09
CA CYS A 119 -0.60 2.40 -5.48
C CYS A 119 0.58 1.44 -5.64
N ALA A 120 0.66 0.81 -6.80
CA ALA A 120 1.83 0.02 -7.20
C ALA A 120 2.01 0.06 -8.72
N MET A 121 3.25 -0.06 -9.19
CA MET A 121 3.59 -0.13 -10.60
C MET A 121 3.61 -1.58 -11.10
N PRO A 122 3.04 -1.88 -12.28
CA PRO A 122 3.17 -3.20 -12.91
C PRO A 122 4.62 -3.51 -13.26
N ALA A 123 5.01 -4.78 -13.42
CA ALA A 123 6.42 -5.09 -13.74
C ALA A 123 6.86 -4.56 -15.11
N ALA A 124 5.92 -4.42 -16.05
CA ALA A 124 6.17 -3.81 -17.34
C ALA A 124 6.43 -2.29 -17.26
N GLY A 125 6.25 -1.67 -16.08
CA GLY A 125 6.30 -0.22 -15.92
C GLY A 125 4.97 0.44 -16.31
N GLY A 126 5.03 1.60 -16.96
CA GLY A 126 3.83 2.28 -17.47
C GLY A 126 3.01 3.03 -16.42
N GLY A 127 3.63 3.45 -15.31
CA GLY A 127 2.98 4.24 -14.26
C GLY A 127 2.28 3.40 -13.19
N TRP A 128 1.86 4.05 -12.11
CA TRP A 128 1.23 3.38 -10.98
C TRP A 128 -0.23 3.02 -11.27
N ARG A 129 -0.75 1.99 -10.60
CA ARG A 129 -2.18 1.63 -10.54
C ARG A 129 -2.68 1.81 -9.13
N ARG A 130 -3.96 2.15 -8.99
CA ARG A 130 -4.58 2.26 -7.67
C ARG A 130 -4.66 0.87 -7.04
N TRP A 131 -4.16 0.74 -5.82
CA TRP A 131 -4.30 -0.48 -5.03
C TRP A 131 -5.46 -0.29 -4.05
N PRO A 132 -6.59 -1.01 -4.18
CA PRO A 132 -7.71 -0.89 -3.25
C PRO A 132 -7.29 -1.23 -1.81
N ALA A 133 -7.70 -0.39 -0.84
CA ALA A 133 -7.36 -0.60 0.56
C ALA A 133 -7.91 -1.94 1.08
N ALA A 134 -9.09 -2.37 0.64
CA ALA A 134 -9.68 -3.67 0.99
C ALA A 134 -8.77 -4.84 0.58
N LEU A 135 -8.27 -4.82 -0.67
CA LEU A 135 -7.32 -5.82 -1.17
C LEU A 135 -5.99 -5.77 -0.39
N PHE A 136 -5.48 -4.57 -0.07
CA PHE A 136 -4.29 -4.45 0.79
C PHE A 136 -4.50 -5.10 2.15
N HIS A 137 -5.61 -4.82 2.84
CA HIS A 137 -5.91 -5.42 4.15
C HIS A 137 -6.07 -6.94 4.07
N ARG A 138 -6.68 -7.46 3.01
CA ARG A 138 -6.76 -8.91 2.75
C ARG A 138 -5.38 -9.53 2.59
N ILE A 139 -4.52 -8.94 1.78
CA ILE A 139 -3.13 -9.41 1.58
C ILE A 139 -2.33 -9.35 2.88
N ASP A 140 -2.36 -8.22 3.59
CA ASP A 140 -1.68 -8.04 4.88
C ASP A 140 -2.12 -9.11 5.91
N HIS A 141 -3.43 -9.34 6.01
CA HIS A 141 -3.98 -10.39 6.88
C HIS A 141 -3.47 -11.79 6.51
N LEU A 142 -3.56 -12.17 5.23
CA LEU A 142 -3.13 -13.48 4.76
C LEU A 142 -1.62 -13.72 4.92
N MET A 143 -0.79 -12.70 4.71
CA MET A 143 0.67 -12.79 4.93
C MET A 143 1.02 -12.99 6.41
N ARG A 144 0.17 -12.56 7.35
CA ARG A 144 0.38 -12.74 8.79
C ARG A 144 -0.03 -14.12 9.31
N LEU A 145 -0.99 -14.78 8.65
CA LEU A 145 -1.50 -16.07 9.10
C LEU A 145 -0.61 -17.25 8.74
N SER A 146 0.07 -17.21 7.60
CA SER A 146 0.86 -18.34 7.10
C SER A 146 1.91 -17.89 6.09
N ALA A 147 2.91 -18.74 5.88
CA ALA A 147 3.91 -18.62 4.81
C ALA A 147 3.58 -19.49 3.58
N ASP A 148 2.48 -20.27 3.62
CA ASP A 148 2.10 -21.19 2.56
C ASP A 148 1.67 -20.44 1.28
N ALA A 149 2.49 -20.54 0.23
CA ALA A 149 2.26 -19.87 -1.04
C ALA A 149 1.20 -20.56 -1.92
N VAL A 150 0.75 -21.79 -1.59
CA VAL A 150 -0.27 -22.50 -2.38
C VAL A 150 -1.68 -22.42 -1.79
N ASP A 151 -1.82 -21.80 -0.62
CA ASP A 151 -3.10 -21.55 0.06
C ASP A 151 -4.11 -20.83 -0.87
N PRO A 152 -5.31 -21.38 -1.11
CA PRO A 152 -6.24 -20.82 -2.10
C PRO A 152 -6.62 -19.35 -1.87
N PRO A 153 -7.02 -18.90 -0.65
CA PRO A 153 -7.31 -17.49 -0.39
C PRO A 153 -6.15 -16.55 -0.70
N TRP A 154 -4.91 -17.01 -0.49
CA TRP A 154 -3.71 -16.26 -0.85
C TRP A 154 -3.54 -16.14 -2.36
N ARG A 155 -3.70 -17.26 -3.08
CA ARG A 155 -3.58 -17.28 -4.55
C ARG A 155 -4.64 -16.39 -5.20
N ASP A 156 -5.86 -16.40 -4.68
CA ASP A 156 -6.96 -15.58 -5.18
C ASP A 156 -6.68 -14.09 -4.96
N ALA A 157 -6.22 -13.70 -3.77
CA ALA A 157 -5.84 -12.31 -3.49
C ALA A 157 -4.64 -11.84 -4.32
N ALA A 158 -3.65 -12.71 -4.52
CA ALA A 158 -2.48 -12.41 -5.36
C ALA A 158 -2.84 -12.30 -6.84
N ALA A 159 -3.76 -13.13 -7.34
CA ALA A 159 -4.29 -13.04 -8.70
C ALA A 159 -5.08 -11.75 -8.90
N LEU A 160 -5.96 -11.39 -7.96
CA LEU A 160 -6.68 -10.12 -8.03
C LEU A 160 -5.73 -8.91 -8.02
N LEU A 161 -4.65 -8.96 -7.25
CA LEU A 161 -3.62 -7.91 -7.32
C LEU A 161 -3.00 -7.82 -8.72
N ALA A 162 -2.76 -8.95 -9.39
CA ALA A 162 -2.27 -8.92 -10.77
C ALA A 162 -3.28 -8.25 -11.70
N ASP A 163 -4.57 -8.58 -11.59
CA ASP A 163 -5.63 -7.99 -12.40
C ASP A 163 -5.76 -6.47 -12.17
N VAL A 164 -5.73 -6.04 -10.91
CA VAL A 164 -5.70 -4.61 -10.54
C VAL A 164 -4.52 -3.86 -11.16
N LEU A 165 -3.39 -4.53 -11.36
CA LEU A 165 -2.21 -3.93 -11.96
C LEU A 165 -2.32 -3.81 -13.50
N GLU A 166 -3.30 -4.46 -14.14
CA GLU A 166 -3.56 -4.30 -15.58
C GLU A 166 -4.53 -3.15 -15.90
N GLU A 167 -5.12 -2.52 -14.87
CA GLU A 167 -6.06 -1.41 -15.01
C GLU A 167 -5.44 -0.13 -15.61
N ALA A 168 -6.21 0.95 -15.70
CA ALA A 168 -5.71 2.24 -16.17
C ALA A 168 -4.68 2.87 -15.19
N PRO A 169 -3.66 3.59 -15.70
CA PRO A 169 -2.72 4.34 -14.87
C PRO A 169 -3.41 5.34 -13.92
N LEU A 170 -2.93 5.39 -12.69
CA LEU A 170 -3.36 6.34 -11.67
C LEU A 170 -3.01 7.77 -12.10
N SER A 171 -4.01 8.64 -12.09
CA SER A 171 -3.82 10.08 -12.20
C SER A 171 -3.53 10.71 -10.84
N PHE A 172 -2.68 11.73 -10.79
CA PHE A 172 -2.34 12.47 -9.57
C PHE A 172 -3.03 13.83 -9.54
N ALA A 173 -3.49 14.27 -8.37
CA ALA A 173 -3.93 15.63 -8.18
C ALA A 173 -2.72 16.59 -8.04
N PRO A 174 -2.87 17.89 -8.33
CA PRO A 174 -1.80 18.86 -8.14
C PRO A 174 -1.22 18.84 -6.72
N GLY A 175 0.11 18.83 -6.61
CA GLY A 175 0.83 18.90 -5.32
C GLY A 175 0.80 17.61 -4.47
N ALA A 176 0.26 16.51 -5.00
CA ALA A 176 0.33 15.20 -4.36
C ALA A 176 1.78 14.79 -4.04
N VAL A 177 1.94 13.91 -3.06
CA VAL A 177 3.24 13.38 -2.62
C VAL A 177 3.24 11.87 -2.78
N LEU A 178 4.04 11.37 -3.72
CA LEU A 178 4.32 9.95 -3.87
C LEU A 178 5.42 9.53 -2.89
N CYS A 179 5.07 8.68 -1.94
CA CYS A 179 6.01 8.11 -0.98
C CYS A 179 6.27 6.63 -1.30
N SER A 180 7.41 6.34 -1.94
CA SER A 180 7.83 4.96 -2.24
C SER A 180 8.36 4.29 -0.99
N LEU A 181 7.62 3.30 -0.48
CA LEU A 181 7.93 2.66 0.80
C LEU A 181 8.88 1.47 0.69
N GLY A 182 9.20 1.00 -0.52
CA GLY A 182 10.11 -0.12 -0.75
C GLY A 182 11.08 0.13 -1.90
N GLY A 183 11.76 -0.93 -2.33
CA GLY A 183 12.78 -0.86 -3.38
C GLY A 183 12.22 -0.65 -4.78
N SER A 184 12.40 0.56 -5.33
CA SER A 184 12.07 0.88 -6.73
C SER A 184 13.29 0.82 -7.67
N TRP A 185 14.48 0.49 -7.17
CA TRP A 185 15.74 0.56 -7.95
C TRP A 185 15.79 -0.36 -9.16
N ALA A 186 15.04 -1.47 -9.15
CA ALA A 186 14.95 -2.41 -10.26
C ALA A 186 13.69 -2.19 -11.13
N GLN A 187 12.84 -1.21 -10.81
CA GLN A 187 11.55 -1.02 -11.47
C GLN A 187 11.72 -0.32 -12.83
N PRO A 188 11.31 -0.95 -13.94
CA PRO A 188 11.38 -0.34 -15.27
C PRO A 188 10.62 0.98 -15.33
N ASP A 189 11.22 1.96 -16.02
CA ASP A 189 10.66 3.29 -16.31
C ASP A 189 10.14 4.09 -15.10
N HIS A 190 10.45 3.68 -13.87
CA HIS A 190 9.98 4.35 -12.66
C HIS A 190 10.31 5.85 -12.66
N LEU A 191 11.58 6.18 -12.93
CA LEU A 191 12.04 7.57 -13.00
C LEU A 191 11.40 8.34 -14.17
N ALA A 192 11.18 7.70 -15.32
CA ALA A 192 10.53 8.34 -16.46
C ALA A 192 9.05 8.65 -16.16
N CYS A 193 8.33 7.72 -15.54
CA CYS A 193 6.97 7.91 -15.08
C CYS A 193 6.88 9.03 -14.04
N LEU A 194 7.81 9.05 -13.09
CA LEU A 194 7.88 10.09 -12.07
C LEU A 194 8.07 11.47 -12.70
N ARG A 195 9.00 11.62 -13.66
CA ARG A 195 9.24 12.89 -14.35
C ARG A 195 8.01 13.36 -15.13
N ARG A 196 7.30 12.45 -15.79
CA ARG A 196 6.04 12.79 -16.49
C ARG A 196 4.97 13.26 -15.53
N ALA A 197 4.77 12.55 -14.41
CA ALA A 197 3.80 12.95 -13.39
C ALA A 197 4.16 14.29 -12.74
N ARG A 198 5.44 14.52 -12.41
CA ARG A 198 5.93 15.82 -11.91
C ARG A 198 5.65 16.95 -12.91
N ALA A 199 5.94 16.75 -14.18
CA ALA A 199 5.71 17.77 -15.22
C ALA A 199 4.22 18.10 -15.39
N ALA A 200 3.35 17.11 -15.24
CA ALA A 200 1.90 17.29 -15.41
C ALA A 200 1.22 17.95 -14.20
N THR A 201 1.64 17.62 -12.97
CA THR A 201 0.87 17.95 -11.76
C THR A 201 1.70 18.57 -10.63
N GLY A 202 3.01 18.71 -10.79
CA GLY A 202 3.90 19.09 -9.70
C GLY A 202 4.03 18.02 -8.62
N LEU A 203 3.81 16.74 -8.96
CA LEU A 203 3.99 15.60 -8.06
C LEU A 203 5.35 15.67 -7.36
N ARG A 204 5.33 15.55 -6.04
CA ARG A 204 6.53 15.42 -5.21
C ARG A 204 6.84 13.95 -4.94
N HIS A 205 8.11 13.61 -4.83
CA HIS A 205 8.58 12.25 -4.54
C HIS A 205 9.42 12.22 -3.28
N VAL A 206 9.06 11.31 -2.37
CA VAL A 206 9.76 11.11 -1.09
C VAL A 206 9.96 9.61 -0.86
N PRO A 207 11.07 9.01 -1.32
CA PRO A 207 11.35 7.60 -1.07
C PRO A 207 11.78 7.33 0.38
N LEU A 208 11.43 6.13 0.87
CA LEU A 208 11.93 5.56 2.11
C LEU A 208 13.20 4.76 1.84
N LEU A 209 14.29 5.18 2.49
CA LEU A 209 15.57 4.52 2.50
C LEU A 209 15.64 3.57 3.69
N HIS A 210 15.64 2.27 3.40
CA HIS A 210 15.71 1.22 4.43
C HIS A 210 17.11 1.11 5.02
N ASP A 211 18.11 1.04 4.15
CA ASP A 211 19.53 1.01 4.49
C ASP A 211 20.35 1.46 3.27
N CYS A 212 21.66 1.61 3.48
CA CYS A 212 22.65 1.86 2.44
C CYS A 212 23.58 0.65 2.24
N ALA A 213 23.21 -0.55 2.71
CA ALA A 213 24.07 -1.73 2.71
C ALA A 213 24.61 -2.07 1.30
N PRO A 214 23.83 -1.94 0.20
CA PRO A 214 24.35 -2.19 -1.15
C PRO A 214 25.54 -1.30 -1.56
N LEU A 215 25.75 -0.15 -0.91
CA LEU A 215 26.88 0.75 -1.16
C LEU A 215 27.93 0.75 -0.05
N VAL A 216 27.54 0.40 1.19
CA VAL A 216 28.45 0.36 2.35
C VAL A 216 29.20 -0.96 2.45
N VAL A 217 28.53 -2.08 2.16
CA VAL A 217 29.08 -3.45 2.22
C VAL A 217 28.68 -4.23 0.94
N PRO A 218 29.09 -3.74 -0.26
CA PRO A 218 28.67 -4.31 -1.53
C PRO A 218 29.03 -5.79 -1.71
N GLU A 219 30.07 -6.30 -1.03
CA GLU A 219 30.50 -7.70 -1.01
C GLU A 219 29.46 -8.66 -0.42
N HIS A 220 28.51 -8.15 0.36
CA HIS A 220 27.38 -8.92 0.91
C HIS A 220 26.12 -8.85 0.04
N CYS A 221 26.18 -8.15 -1.09
CA CYS A 221 25.06 -7.97 -2.01
C CYS A 221 25.35 -8.60 -3.37
N SER A 222 24.31 -9.11 -4.03
CA SER A 222 24.46 -9.56 -5.43
C SER A 222 24.82 -8.38 -6.35
N THR A 223 25.67 -8.61 -7.35
CA THR A 223 26.14 -7.57 -8.28
C THR A 223 25.01 -6.76 -8.91
N GLY A 224 23.92 -7.42 -9.32
CA GLY A 224 22.77 -6.74 -9.91
C GLY A 224 22.04 -5.80 -8.94
N VAL A 225 21.97 -6.16 -7.66
CA VAL A 225 21.42 -5.28 -6.62
C VAL A 225 22.31 -4.07 -6.41
N VAL A 226 23.63 -4.26 -6.31
CA VAL A 226 24.58 -3.15 -6.14
C VAL A 226 24.49 -2.17 -7.30
N GLN A 227 24.49 -2.66 -8.55
CA GLN A 227 24.42 -1.81 -9.74
C GLN A 227 23.09 -1.04 -9.85
N GLY A 228 21.97 -1.74 -9.64
CA GLY A 228 20.64 -1.12 -9.68
C GLY A 228 20.49 -0.08 -8.57
N TYR A 229 20.91 -0.40 -7.35
CA TYR A 229 20.85 0.49 -6.22
C TYR A 229 21.76 1.70 -6.40
N ALA A 230 23.02 1.53 -6.84
CA ALA A 230 23.93 2.65 -7.10
C ALA A 230 23.35 3.63 -8.12
N ARG A 231 22.80 3.11 -9.23
CA ARG A 231 22.13 3.94 -10.23
C ARG A 231 20.94 4.69 -9.64
N TRP A 232 20.10 4.01 -8.87
CA TRP A 232 18.94 4.63 -8.24
C TRP A 232 19.35 5.70 -7.22
N PHE A 233 20.29 5.39 -6.33
CA PHE A 233 20.79 6.25 -5.27
C PHE A 233 21.39 7.54 -5.83
N SER A 234 22.28 7.43 -6.83
CA SER A 234 22.90 8.61 -7.45
C SER A 234 21.91 9.51 -8.18
N ASN A 235 20.72 9.01 -8.51
CA ASN A 235 19.68 9.84 -9.12
C ASN A 235 18.82 10.59 -8.07
N LEU A 236 18.81 10.19 -6.79
CA LEU A 236 17.92 10.76 -5.77
C LEU A 236 18.05 12.28 -5.66
N ALA A 237 19.27 12.80 -5.70
CA ALA A 237 19.55 14.25 -5.66
C ALA A 237 18.91 15.05 -6.80
N LEU A 238 18.58 14.37 -7.92
CA LEU A 238 18.03 15.00 -9.10
C LEU A 238 16.49 15.03 -9.12
N HIS A 239 15.82 14.22 -8.31
CA HIS A 239 14.37 14.03 -8.42
C HIS A 239 13.60 13.84 -7.12
N ALA A 240 14.25 13.55 -6.00
CA ALA A 240 13.57 13.43 -4.71
C ALA A 240 13.40 14.82 -4.09
N ASP A 241 12.20 15.15 -3.63
CA ASP A 241 11.93 16.38 -2.86
C ASP A 241 12.27 16.21 -1.37
N GLY A 242 12.54 14.98 -0.95
CA GLY A 242 13.03 14.61 0.36
C GLY A 242 13.30 13.11 0.43
N VAL A 243 14.02 12.65 1.45
CA VAL A 243 14.27 11.24 1.73
C VAL A 243 13.87 10.95 3.17
N LEU A 244 13.10 9.88 3.36
CA LEU A 244 12.86 9.31 4.69
C LEU A 244 13.92 8.25 4.94
N ALA A 245 14.62 8.31 6.05
CA ALA A 245 15.52 7.26 6.50
C ALA A 245 14.87 6.51 7.67
N THR A 246 14.93 5.18 7.67
CA THR A 246 14.40 4.35 8.77
C THR A 246 15.13 4.54 10.10
N SER A 247 16.35 5.07 10.06
CA SER A 247 17.21 5.27 11.23
C SER A 247 18.17 6.46 11.07
N HIS A 248 18.74 6.91 12.19
CA HIS A 248 19.81 7.91 12.17
C HIS A 248 21.07 7.40 11.43
N ALA A 249 21.43 6.12 11.62
CA ALA A 249 22.56 5.51 10.93
C ALA A 249 22.36 5.50 9.40
N THR A 250 21.16 5.11 8.93
CA THR A 250 20.81 5.15 7.50
C THR A 250 20.90 6.56 6.93
N ARG A 251 20.47 7.58 7.69
CA ARG A 251 20.59 8.99 7.29
C ARG A 251 22.04 9.44 7.20
N GLU A 252 22.87 9.06 8.17
CA GLU A 252 24.30 9.39 8.19
C GLU A 252 25.05 8.71 7.04
N ASP A 253 24.73 7.45 6.75
CA ASP A 253 25.24 6.74 5.58
C ASP A 253 24.82 7.42 4.28
N PHE A 254 23.55 7.82 4.16
CA PHE A 254 23.06 8.58 2.99
C PHE A 254 23.86 9.87 2.81
N ALA A 255 24.01 10.68 3.86
CA ALA A 255 24.72 11.94 3.79
C ALA A 255 26.20 11.75 3.40
N ARG A 256 26.87 10.76 3.99
CA ARG A 256 28.27 10.42 3.69
C ARG A 256 28.44 9.96 2.24
N LEU A 257 27.59 9.04 1.78
CA LEU A 257 27.64 8.50 0.41
C LEU A 257 27.29 9.56 -0.62
N HIS A 258 26.29 10.40 -0.35
CA HIS A 258 25.93 11.51 -1.21
C HIS A 258 27.11 12.47 -1.39
N ALA A 259 27.73 12.91 -0.30
CA ALA A 259 28.88 13.82 -0.36
C ALA A 259 30.07 13.24 -1.14
N ALA A 260 30.28 11.92 -1.05
CA ALA A 260 31.35 11.24 -1.78
C ALA A 260 31.05 11.07 -3.29
N LEU A 261 29.80 10.76 -3.65
CA LEU A 261 29.41 10.43 -5.02
C LEU A 261 28.99 11.66 -5.84
N LEU A 262 28.41 12.67 -5.20
CA LEU A 262 27.80 13.85 -5.83
C LEU A 262 28.16 15.13 -5.03
N PRO A 263 29.45 15.46 -4.88
CA PRO A 263 29.90 16.58 -4.04
C PRO A 263 29.35 17.94 -4.49
N ASP A 264 29.06 18.11 -5.78
CA ASP A 264 28.61 19.37 -6.37
C ASP A 264 27.08 19.58 -6.30
N LEU A 265 26.34 18.58 -5.81
CA LEU A 265 24.89 18.68 -5.65
C LEU A 265 24.51 18.76 -4.17
N PRO A 266 23.51 19.56 -3.79
CA PRO A 266 22.99 19.49 -2.44
C PRO A 266 22.18 18.18 -2.28
N PRO A 267 22.30 17.48 -1.14
CA PRO A 267 21.42 16.36 -0.86
C PRO A 267 19.97 16.84 -0.68
N PRO A 268 18.98 16.03 -1.05
CA PRO A 268 17.59 16.33 -0.73
C PRO A 268 17.39 16.41 0.80
N PRO A 269 16.36 17.13 1.28
CA PRO A 269 16.01 17.17 2.70
C PRO A 269 15.83 15.75 3.27
N GLN A 270 16.33 15.52 4.49
CA GLN A 270 16.32 14.20 5.11
C GLN A 270 15.56 14.22 6.43
N LEU A 271 14.66 13.26 6.62
CA LEU A 271 13.96 13.03 7.89
C LEU A 271 14.15 11.59 8.33
N VAL A 272 14.26 11.37 9.65
CA VAL A 272 14.30 10.02 10.21
C VAL A 272 12.89 9.61 10.59
N LEU A 273 12.36 8.59 9.92
CA LEU A 273 11.14 7.90 10.30
C LEU A 273 11.52 6.76 11.24
N ARG A 274 11.44 7.00 12.55
CA ARG A 274 11.71 5.95 13.54
C ARG A 274 10.62 4.89 13.47
N LEU A 275 11.02 3.67 13.14
CA LEU A 275 10.13 2.52 13.19
C LEU A 275 9.91 2.12 14.65
N ASP A 276 8.65 1.93 15.02
CA ASP A 276 8.30 1.38 16.33
C ASP A 276 8.62 -0.13 16.32
N ALA A 277 9.56 -0.54 17.17
CA ALA A 277 9.97 -1.93 17.31
C ALA A 277 9.01 -2.73 18.22
N THR A 278 7.90 -2.13 18.66
CA THR A 278 6.89 -2.78 19.50
C THR A 278 6.26 -3.95 18.73
N PRO A 279 6.40 -5.21 19.20
CA PRO A 279 5.75 -6.34 18.57
C PRO A 279 4.24 -6.17 18.63
N ARG A 280 3.54 -6.34 17.49
CA ARG A 280 2.07 -6.44 17.52
C ARG A 280 1.67 -7.75 18.21
N PRO A 281 0.64 -7.75 19.08
CA PRO A 281 0.08 -8.98 19.61
C PRO A 281 -0.45 -9.86 18.47
N PRO A 282 -0.41 -11.20 18.60
CA PRO A 282 -1.00 -12.10 17.61
C PRO A 282 -2.50 -11.82 17.47
N PRO A 283 -3.11 -12.11 16.31
CA PRO A 283 -4.56 -12.03 16.17
C PRO A 283 -5.24 -12.92 17.23
N PRO A 284 -6.40 -12.51 17.76
CA PRO A 284 -7.14 -13.32 18.71
C PRO A 284 -7.47 -14.68 18.09
N GLU A 285 -7.24 -15.75 18.85
CA GLU A 285 -7.58 -17.11 18.44
C GLU A 285 -9.11 -17.19 18.21
N ALA A 286 -9.54 -17.78 17.10
CA ALA A 286 -10.96 -17.97 16.86
C ALA A 286 -11.54 -18.84 17.99
N PRO A 287 -12.69 -18.46 18.59
CA PRO A 287 -13.30 -19.29 19.61
C PRO A 287 -13.55 -20.69 19.04
N PRO A 288 -13.29 -21.76 19.81
CA PRO A 288 -13.49 -23.12 19.34
C PRO A 288 -14.95 -23.29 18.89
N PRO A 289 -15.21 -24.08 17.83
CA PRO A 289 -16.57 -24.33 17.37
C PRO A 289 -17.39 -24.87 18.53
N LEU A 290 -18.58 -24.31 18.74
CA LEU A 290 -19.53 -24.83 19.73
C LEU A 290 -19.83 -26.29 19.34
N LEU A 291 -19.41 -27.23 20.18
CA LEU A 291 -19.78 -28.63 20.01
C LEU A 291 -21.32 -28.70 20.05
N PRO A 292 -21.96 -29.41 19.11
CA PRO A 292 -23.40 -29.63 19.16
C PRO A 292 -23.74 -30.35 20.47
N ARG A 293 -24.73 -29.81 21.19
CA ARG A 293 -25.32 -30.41 22.38
C ARG A 293 -26.23 -31.58 22.01
#